data_AF-A0A2M8KH70-F1
#
_entry.id   AF-A0A2M8KH70-F1
#
_cell.length_a   1.000
_cell.length_b   1.000
_cell.length_c   1.000
_cell.angle_alpha   90.00
_cell.angle_beta   90.00
_cell.angle_gamma   90.00
#
_symmetry.space_group_name_H-M   'P 1'
#
loop_
_entity.id
_entity.type
_entity.pdbx_description
1 polymer ?
#
loop_
_entity_poly.entity_id
_entity_poly.type
_entity_poly.pdbx_seq_one_letter_code
_entity_poly.pdbx_strand_id
1 'polypeptide(L)'
;MKNAYFNKFSIITSLILVVVLSNVLFKSRVGYASLVNEIDQQIQGAFSEQQKLEIQAQKYRALTEAKRKEIKSLNQELGLMQAEIDEIDNQIDLTTNKINQTNLELLKTQYDIEQKQAVINLQKQALSAMLRETYQTEQVNLLEIILQSDSLSDFFSSLVYLDTLQGAAKEALGKLQDVKQRLDVYFQDQDRQKKQLEIDKQSLASDKGQAQNQKLTREDLLVTTSGQEKEYQKILDQIEVQKKQILGDIDRLRQDRSQELARLEAGQQKPKEGIGSESWYFNQTNPKWGTTRIGLSRSLLKDYGCAVTSVAMVFKYYGADIDPGRLANQKIFWYNLIMWPDRWQGVELVLNTKHQGVDWSRIDQELETNHPVIIYIQAVGRGSGHYVVIHHKASDGRYVVHDPYWGPNLYLGSSEALLAKLYNTTTKIDQMIIYH
;
A
#
# COMPACT_ATOMS: atom_id res chain seq x y z
N MET A 1 27.14 -7.35 17.28
CA MET A 1 27.80 -6.28 16.51
C MET A 1 26.76 -5.22 16.21
N LYS A 2 26.82 -4.10 16.93
CA LYS A 2 25.92 -2.96 16.85
C LYS A 2 26.40 -2.00 15.75
N ASN A 3 25.45 -1.26 15.19
CA ASN A 3 25.60 0.04 14.50
C ASN A 3 26.34 0.05 13.16
N ALA A 4 25.60 0.07 12.04
CA ALA A 4 26.09 0.69 10.79
C ALA A 4 25.03 1.00 9.70
N TYR A 5 23.72 1.19 9.97
CA TYR A 5 22.78 1.54 8.89
C TYR A 5 21.76 2.65 9.19
N PHE A 6 21.71 3.16 10.41
CA PHE A 6 20.90 4.34 10.76
C PHE A 6 21.80 5.60 10.73
N ASN A 7 22.06 6.18 9.55
CA ASN A 7 22.49 7.60 9.45
C ASN A 7 22.62 8.14 8.01
N LYS A 8 21.72 7.81 7.09
CA LYS A 8 21.65 8.53 5.79
C LYS A 8 20.28 9.08 5.42
N PHE A 9 19.24 8.83 6.21
CA PHE A 9 17.86 9.24 5.87
C PHE A 9 17.33 10.47 6.64
N SER A 10 18.11 11.04 7.57
CA SER A 10 17.69 12.19 8.38
C SER A 10 18.14 13.56 7.83
N ILE A 11 18.82 13.61 6.68
CA ILE A 11 19.37 14.85 6.13
C ILE A 11 18.48 15.42 5.00
N ILE A 12 17.58 14.63 4.41
CA ILE A 12 16.73 15.09 3.30
C ILE A 12 15.41 15.71 3.80
N THR A 13 14.95 15.37 5.00
CA THR A 13 13.71 15.93 5.59
C THR A 13 13.88 17.30 6.25
N SER A 14 15.11 17.72 6.56
CA SER A 14 15.39 19.04 7.15
C SER A 14 15.69 20.14 6.13
N LEU A 15 15.87 19.84 4.85
CA LEU A 15 16.19 20.86 3.85
C LEU A 15 14.95 21.51 3.20
N ILE A 16 13.76 20.90 3.34
CA ILE A 16 12.52 21.41 2.73
C ILE A 16 11.71 22.26 3.73
N LEU A 17 11.89 22.07 5.03
CA LEU A 17 11.16 22.81 6.06
C LEU A 17 11.74 24.22 6.36
N VAL A 18 12.97 24.50 5.94
CA VAL A 18 13.66 25.78 6.26
C VAL A 18 13.58 26.82 5.14
N VAL A 19 13.21 26.42 3.91
CA VAL A 19 13.13 27.38 2.78
C VAL A 19 11.79 28.16 2.75
N VAL A 20 10.76 27.68 3.44
CA VAL A 20 9.44 28.34 3.47
C VAL A 20 9.31 29.39 4.59
N LEU A 21 10.20 29.39 5.59
CA LEU A 21 10.04 30.24 6.79
C LEU A 21 10.98 31.46 6.90
N SER A 22 11.93 31.67 5.98
CA SER A 22 12.90 32.77 6.08
C SER A 22 12.60 34.03 5.25
N ASN A 23 11.52 34.06 4.45
CA ASN A 23 11.23 35.20 3.57
C ASN A 23 10.16 36.19 4.11
N VAL A 24 9.82 36.16 5.39
CA VAL A 24 8.75 37.03 5.94
C VAL A 24 9.26 38.38 6.48
N LEU A 25 10.57 38.64 6.52
CA LEU A 25 11.11 39.86 7.16
C LEU A 25 12.05 40.71 6.29
N PHE A 26 11.74 40.86 5.00
CA PHE A 26 12.32 41.94 4.19
C PHE A 26 11.21 42.70 3.44
N LYS A 27 10.39 43.43 4.18
CA LYS A 27 9.50 44.48 3.63
C LYS A 27 10.35 45.68 3.20
N SER A 28 11.12 45.50 2.14
CA SER A 28 11.68 46.61 1.38
C SER A 28 10.63 47.13 0.41
N ARG A 29 10.58 48.46 0.26
CA ARG A 29 9.64 49.20 -0.57
C ARG A 29 9.70 48.74 -2.04
N VAL A 30 8.89 47.75 -2.37
CA VAL A 30 8.52 47.40 -3.75
C VAL A 30 7.15 48.02 -3.98
N GLY A 31 6.97 48.75 -5.08
CA GLY A 31 5.67 49.28 -5.47
C GLY A 31 4.60 48.19 -5.51
N TYR A 32 3.32 48.56 -5.51
CA TYR A 32 2.12 47.70 -5.56
C TYR A 32 2.00 46.85 -6.86
N ALA A 33 3.14 46.52 -7.44
CA ALA A 33 3.43 46.10 -8.79
C ALA A 33 3.64 44.59 -8.96
N SER A 34 3.56 43.80 -7.89
CA SER A 34 3.89 42.37 -7.93
C SER A 34 2.75 41.46 -7.51
N LEU A 35 1.74 41.93 -6.77
CA LEU A 35 0.94 41.05 -5.92
C LEU A 35 0.00 40.11 -6.67
N VAL A 36 -0.81 40.56 -7.64
CA VAL A 36 -1.76 39.65 -8.34
C VAL A 36 -1.04 38.70 -9.27
N ASN A 37 -0.01 39.17 -9.99
CA ASN A 37 0.81 38.30 -10.83
C ASN A 37 1.57 37.25 -9.99
N GLU A 38 2.08 37.65 -8.81
CA GLU A 38 2.71 36.75 -7.84
C GLU A 38 1.70 35.73 -7.28
N ILE A 39 0.49 36.15 -6.93
CA ILE A 39 -0.59 35.26 -6.49
C ILE A 39 -0.97 34.27 -7.61
N ASP A 40 -1.08 34.73 -8.86
CA ASP A 40 -1.37 33.84 -10.01
C ASP A 40 -0.26 32.81 -10.22
N GLN A 41 1.02 33.20 -10.08
CA GLN A 41 2.16 32.27 -10.12
C GLN A 41 2.14 31.28 -8.95
N GLN A 42 1.79 31.72 -7.75
CA GLN A 42 1.66 30.85 -6.57
C GLN A 42 0.52 29.84 -6.74
N ILE A 43 -0.63 30.27 -7.27
CA ILE A 43 -1.76 29.39 -7.58
C ILE A 43 -1.36 28.34 -8.63
N GLN A 44 -0.67 28.75 -9.71
CA GLN A 44 -0.18 27.82 -10.73
C GLN A 44 0.85 26.82 -10.16
N GLY A 45 1.78 27.29 -9.33
CA GLY A 45 2.74 26.44 -8.64
C GLY A 45 2.05 25.42 -7.73
N ALA A 46 1.06 25.85 -6.95
CA ALA A 46 0.25 25.01 -6.09
C ALA A 46 -0.54 23.94 -6.88
N PHE A 47 -1.09 24.29 -8.05
CA PHE A 47 -1.73 23.31 -8.93
C PHE A 47 -0.76 22.28 -9.51
N SER A 48 0.45 22.70 -9.91
CA SER A 48 1.48 21.77 -10.40
C SER A 48 1.91 20.80 -9.30
N GLU A 49 2.10 21.28 -8.07
CA GLU A 49 2.45 20.43 -6.94
C GLU A 49 1.34 19.45 -6.59
N GLN A 50 0.08 19.91 -6.59
CA GLN A 50 -1.08 19.05 -6.43
C GLN A 50 -1.13 17.92 -7.48
N GLN A 51 -0.78 18.22 -8.74
CA GLN A 51 -0.76 17.22 -9.81
C GLN A 51 0.33 16.16 -9.58
N LYS A 52 1.53 16.57 -9.13
CA LYS A 52 2.60 15.63 -8.78
C LYS A 52 2.17 14.72 -7.63
N LEU A 53 1.54 15.26 -6.59
CA LEU A 53 1.01 14.47 -5.48
C LEU A 53 -0.08 13.50 -5.93
N GLU A 54 -0.93 13.88 -6.89
CA GLU A 54 -1.93 12.96 -7.47
C GLU A 54 -1.27 11.79 -8.21
N ILE A 55 -0.22 12.05 -8.99
CA ILE A 55 0.56 10.99 -9.67
C ILE A 55 1.22 10.07 -8.65
N GLN A 56 1.81 10.62 -7.58
CA GLN A 56 2.39 9.82 -6.51
C GLN A 56 1.32 8.97 -5.80
N ALA A 57 0.15 9.54 -5.49
CA ALA A 57 -0.96 8.81 -4.88
C ALA A 57 -1.41 7.63 -5.76
N GLN A 58 -1.51 7.83 -7.08
CA GLN A 58 -1.85 6.75 -8.02
C GLN A 58 -0.82 5.61 -7.98
N LYS A 59 0.47 5.94 -7.96
CA LYS A 59 1.56 4.95 -7.83
C LYS A 59 1.42 4.15 -6.53
N TYR A 60 1.26 4.80 -5.38
CA TYR A 60 1.15 4.11 -4.09
C TYR A 60 -0.15 3.31 -3.94
N ARG A 61 -1.26 3.75 -4.55
CA ARG A 61 -2.50 2.95 -4.65
C ARG A 61 -2.28 1.67 -5.43
N ALA A 62 -1.59 1.74 -6.57
CA ALA A 62 -1.26 0.56 -7.36
C ALA A 62 -0.34 -0.42 -6.60
N LEU A 63 0.67 0.10 -5.88
CA LEU A 63 1.56 -0.71 -5.03
C LEU A 63 0.80 -1.37 -3.86
N THR A 64 -0.10 -0.63 -3.21
CA THR A 64 -0.94 -1.14 -2.12
C THR A 64 -1.85 -2.27 -2.61
N GLU A 65 -2.49 -2.09 -3.77
CA GLU A 65 -3.34 -3.11 -4.38
C GLU A 65 -2.54 -4.35 -4.80
N ALA A 66 -1.35 -4.17 -5.37
CA ALA A 66 -0.44 -5.27 -5.68
C ALA A 66 -0.05 -6.05 -4.41
N LYS A 67 0.30 -5.36 -3.32
CA LYS A 67 0.61 -5.99 -2.03
C LYS A 67 -0.58 -6.70 -1.42
N ARG A 68 -1.81 -6.18 -1.55
CA ARG A 68 -3.03 -6.89 -1.10
C ARG A 68 -3.28 -8.18 -1.87
N LYS A 69 -3.03 -8.19 -3.18
CA LYS A 69 -3.09 -9.42 -3.99
C LYS A 69 -2.02 -10.42 -3.58
N GLU A 70 -0.80 -9.95 -3.34
CA GLU A 70 0.30 -10.75 -2.81
C GLU A 70 -0.06 -11.36 -1.45
N ILE A 71 -0.58 -10.58 -0.50
CA ILE A 71 -1.08 -11.06 0.81
C ILE A 71 -2.17 -12.11 0.62
N LYS A 72 -3.10 -11.93 -0.32
CA LYS A 72 -4.16 -12.91 -0.58
C LYS A 72 -3.61 -14.23 -1.12
N SER A 73 -2.66 -14.18 -2.04
CA SER A 73 -1.94 -15.35 -2.54
C SER A 73 -1.14 -16.01 -1.41
N LEU A 74 -0.42 -15.20 -0.64
CA LEU A 74 0.39 -15.62 0.49
C LEU A 74 -0.48 -16.30 1.54
N ASN A 75 -1.69 -15.85 1.82
CA ASN A 75 -2.59 -16.51 2.78
C ASN A 75 -2.92 -17.96 2.38
N GLN A 76 -2.99 -18.28 1.09
CA GLN A 76 -3.17 -19.67 0.65
C GLN A 76 -1.91 -20.49 0.94
N GLU A 77 -0.74 -19.92 0.64
CA GLU A 77 0.56 -20.54 0.90
C GLU A 77 0.83 -20.71 2.40
N LEU A 78 0.53 -19.71 3.23
CA LEU A 78 0.60 -19.77 4.68
C LEU A 78 -0.39 -20.81 5.25
N GLY A 79 -1.51 -21.05 4.57
CA GLY A 79 -2.46 -22.11 4.91
C GLY A 79 -1.90 -23.50 4.63
N LEU A 80 -1.22 -23.69 3.49
CA LEU A 80 -0.50 -24.92 3.17
C LEU A 80 0.65 -25.17 4.15
N MET A 81 1.46 -24.14 4.43
CA MET A 81 2.53 -24.22 5.43
C MET A 81 1.98 -24.55 6.83
N GLN A 82 0.81 -24.03 7.21
CA GLN A 82 0.16 -24.43 8.47
C GLN A 82 -0.23 -25.90 8.46
N ALA A 83 -0.82 -26.38 7.37
CA ALA A 83 -1.20 -27.79 7.26
C ALA A 83 0.03 -28.71 7.33
N GLU A 84 1.14 -28.34 6.70
CA GLU A 84 2.43 -29.06 6.81
C GLU A 84 2.98 -29.03 8.25
N ILE A 85 2.94 -27.89 8.91
CA ILE A 85 3.35 -27.76 10.32
C ILE A 85 2.49 -28.68 11.20
N ASP A 86 1.18 -28.69 11.00
CA ASP A 86 0.24 -29.51 11.77
C ASP A 86 0.48 -31.01 11.50
N GLU A 87 0.81 -31.39 10.27
CA GLU A 87 1.21 -32.75 9.92
C GLU A 87 2.49 -33.18 10.66
N ILE A 88 3.52 -32.33 10.66
CA ILE A 88 4.78 -32.60 11.36
C ILE A 88 4.55 -32.66 12.88
N ASP A 89 3.76 -31.75 13.46
CA ASP A 89 3.45 -31.76 14.89
C ASP A 89 2.70 -33.06 15.29
N ASN A 90 1.78 -33.56 14.44
CA ASN A 90 1.16 -34.88 14.65
C ASN A 90 2.17 -36.04 14.57
N GLN A 91 3.12 -36.00 13.63
CA GLN A 91 4.18 -37.01 13.53
C GLN A 91 5.12 -36.99 14.74
N ILE A 92 5.43 -35.80 15.26
CA ILE A 92 6.17 -35.58 16.51
C ILE A 92 5.46 -36.26 17.67
N ASP A 93 4.14 -36.07 17.80
CA ASP A 93 3.34 -36.67 18.87
C ASP A 93 3.30 -38.20 18.77
N LEU A 94 3.08 -38.74 17.57
CA LEU A 94 3.10 -40.18 17.31
C LEU A 94 4.46 -40.79 17.66
N THR A 95 5.55 -40.17 17.22
CA THR A 95 6.91 -40.64 17.48
C THR A 95 7.27 -40.54 18.96
N THR A 96 6.84 -39.47 19.64
CA THR A 96 7.01 -39.32 21.09
C THR A 96 6.30 -40.43 21.85
N ASN A 97 5.06 -40.75 21.48
CA ASN A 97 4.30 -41.85 22.10
C ASN A 97 4.96 -43.21 21.84
N LYS A 98 5.46 -43.45 20.63
CA LYS A 98 6.19 -44.67 20.28
C LYS A 98 7.50 -44.83 21.07
N ILE A 99 8.24 -43.73 21.24
CA ILE A 99 9.44 -43.69 22.10
C ILE A 99 9.08 -44.06 23.55
N ASN A 100 8.01 -43.47 24.09
CA ASN A 100 7.55 -43.76 25.46
C ASN A 100 7.14 -45.22 25.61
N GLN A 101 6.41 -45.78 24.66
CA GLN A 101 6.04 -47.20 24.64
C GLN A 101 7.28 -48.10 24.60
N THR A 102 8.22 -47.83 23.69
CA THR A 102 9.45 -48.61 23.54
C THR A 102 10.30 -48.58 24.81
N ASN A 103 10.36 -47.44 25.51
CA ASN A 103 11.05 -47.33 26.80
C ASN A 103 10.40 -48.20 27.89
N LEU A 104 9.06 -48.27 27.95
CA LEU A 104 8.34 -49.13 28.89
C LEU A 104 8.57 -50.62 28.58
N GLU A 105 8.55 -50.99 27.29
CA GLU A 105 8.85 -52.35 26.83
C GLU A 105 10.31 -52.76 27.14
N LEU A 106 11.26 -51.85 26.98
CA LEU A 106 12.66 -52.05 27.36
C LEU A 106 12.81 -52.27 28.86
N LEU A 107 12.11 -51.49 29.70
CA LEU A 107 12.11 -51.65 31.16
C LEU A 107 11.56 -53.02 31.56
N LYS A 108 10.44 -53.44 30.97
CA LYS A 108 9.86 -54.77 31.19
C LYS A 108 10.83 -55.88 30.76
N THR A 109 11.41 -55.76 29.57
CA THR A 109 12.38 -56.73 29.03
C THR A 109 13.62 -56.85 29.94
N GLN A 110 14.12 -55.72 30.46
CA GLN A 110 15.23 -55.70 31.41
C GLN A 110 14.89 -56.44 32.71
N TYR A 111 13.70 -56.19 33.26
CA TYR A 111 13.22 -56.91 34.44
C TYR A 111 13.10 -58.42 34.19
N ASP A 112 12.53 -58.84 33.06
CA ASP A 112 12.39 -60.26 32.70
C ASP A 112 13.76 -60.95 32.53
N ILE A 113 14.74 -60.25 31.94
CA ILE A 113 16.13 -60.72 31.83
C ILE A 113 16.73 -60.97 33.22
N GLU A 114 16.59 -60.02 34.14
CA GLU A 114 17.11 -60.13 35.51
C GLU A 114 16.49 -61.31 36.26
N GLN A 115 15.17 -61.48 36.19
CA GLN A 115 14.47 -62.61 36.79
C GLN A 115 14.93 -63.95 36.21
N LYS A 116 15.04 -64.06 34.89
CA LYS A 116 15.53 -65.29 34.23
C LYS A 116 16.97 -65.61 34.58
N GLN A 117 17.84 -64.60 34.69
CA GLN A 117 19.23 -64.80 35.08
C GLN A 117 19.34 -65.31 36.52
N ALA A 118 18.51 -64.80 37.44
CA ALA A 118 18.42 -65.30 38.81
C ALA A 118 17.96 -66.78 38.86
N VAL A 119 16.92 -67.13 38.09
CA VAL A 119 16.44 -68.53 37.98
C VAL A 119 17.51 -69.45 37.40
N ILE A 120 18.22 -69.03 36.35
CA ILE A 120 19.34 -69.79 35.77
C ILE A 120 20.43 -70.04 36.82
N ASN A 121 20.77 -69.04 37.63
CA ASN A 121 21.80 -69.17 38.65
C ASN A 121 21.39 -70.18 39.74
N LEU A 122 20.13 -70.12 40.20
CA LEU A 122 19.58 -71.09 41.15
C LEU A 122 19.56 -72.52 40.57
N GLN A 123 19.10 -72.67 39.33
CA GLN A 123 19.09 -73.97 38.63
C GLN A 123 20.49 -74.54 38.43
N LYS A 124 21.48 -73.70 38.10
CA LYS A 124 22.89 -74.11 38.01
C LYS A 124 23.43 -74.60 39.34
N GLN A 125 23.12 -73.91 40.44
CA GLN A 125 23.53 -74.31 41.78
C GLN A 125 22.91 -75.64 42.19
N ALA A 126 21.61 -75.81 41.97
CA ALA A 126 20.89 -77.04 42.24
C ALA A 126 21.41 -78.23 41.40
N LEU A 127 21.61 -78.02 40.09
CA LEU A 127 22.19 -79.03 39.21
C LEU A 127 23.63 -79.38 39.62
N SER A 128 24.43 -78.40 40.02
CA SER A 128 25.80 -78.64 40.52
C SER A 128 25.81 -79.43 41.83
N ALA A 129 24.85 -79.19 42.72
CA ALA A 129 24.69 -79.97 43.95
C ALA A 129 24.27 -81.41 43.64
N MET A 130 23.29 -81.59 42.76
CA MET A 130 22.82 -82.90 42.30
C MET A 130 23.95 -83.71 41.64
N LEU A 131 24.70 -83.10 40.72
CA LEU A 131 25.83 -83.76 40.05
C LEU A 131 26.96 -84.12 41.04
N ARG A 132 27.24 -83.28 42.04
CA ARG A 132 28.21 -83.60 43.10
C ARG A 132 27.75 -84.79 43.95
N GLU A 133 26.47 -84.82 44.33
CA GLU A 133 25.89 -85.93 45.09
C GLU A 133 25.93 -87.23 44.28
N THR A 134 25.54 -87.18 43.00
CA THR A 134 25.65 -88.32 42.08
C THR A 134 27.09 -88.79 41.95
N TYR A 135 28.07 -87.88 41.78
CA TYR A 135 29.48 -88.24 41.68
C TYR A 135 30.04 -88.87 42.98
N GLN A 136 29.68 -88.33 44.15
CA GLN A 136 30.08 -88.90 45.43
C GLN A 136 29.46 -90.28 45.68
N THR A 137 28.23 -90.50 45.20
CA THR A 137 27.53 -91.78 45.33
C THR A 137 28.01 -92.81 44.29
N GLU A 138 28.41 -92.38 43.09
CA GLU A 138 29.02 -93.24 42.05
C GLU A 138 30.47 -93.63 42.36
N GLN A 139 31.18 -92.86 43.21
CA GLN A 139 32.50 -93.25 43.74
C GLN A 139 32.43 -94.36 44.79
N VAL A 140 31.24 -94.67 45.31
CA VAL A 140 31.01 -95.81 46.21
C VAL A 140 31.00 -97.08 45.36
N ASN A 141 31.93 -98.00 45.64
CA ASN A 141 32.05 -99.24 44.87
C ASN A 141 30.74 -100.04 44.97
N LEU A 142 30.30 -100.72 43.91
CA LEU A 142 29.11 -101.60 43.94
C LEU A 142 29.18 -102.62 45.09
N LEU A 143 30.38 -103.07 45.44
CA LEU A 143 30.68 -103.91 46.60
C LEU A 143 30.44 -103.20 47.95
N GLU A 144 30.71 -101.91 48.03
CA GLU A 144 30.55 -101.07 49.22
C GLU A 144 29.07 -100.68 49.44
N ILE A 145 28.30 -100.46 48.36
CA ILE A 145 26.84 -100.29 48.42
C ILE A 145 26.16 -101.57 48.92
N ILE A 146 26.59 -102.74 48.43
CA ILE A 146 26.11 -104.06 48.91
C ILE A 146 26.44 -104.25 50.39
N LEU A 147 27.61 -103.79 50.86
CA LEU A 147 28.04 -103.91 52.25
C LEU A 147 27.36 -102.91 53.20
N GLN A 148 26.83 -101.80 52.70
CA GLN A 148 26.08 -100.79 53.48
C GLN A 148 24.56 -101.01 53.48
N SER A 149 24.03 -101.77 52.53
CA SER A 149 22.58 -102.03 52.44
C SER A 149 22.11 -103.11 53.42
N ASP A 150 21.17 -102.77 54.31
CA ASP A 150 20.58 -103.67 55.32
C ASP A 150 19.69 -104.78 54.70
N SER A 151 19.23 -104.60 53.44
CA SER A 151 18.47 -105.60 52.69
C SER A 151 18.65 -105.52 51.17
N LEU A 152 18.31 -106.59 50.44
CA LEU A 152 18.34 -106.65 48.97
C LEU A 152 17.40 -105.61 48.33
N SER A 153 16.30 -105.28 49.01
CA SER A 153 15.36 -104.24 48.56
C SER A 153 15.99 -102.84 48.65
N ASP A 154 16.82 -102.59 49.66
CA ASP A 154 17.52 -101.32 49.86
C ASP A 154 18.63 -101.15 48.82
N PHE A 155 19.30 -102.23 48.42
CA PHE A 155 20.25 -102.24 47.31
C PHE A 155 19.60 -101.86 45.97
N PHE A 156 18.51 -102.52 45.56
CA PHE A 156 17.80 -102.19 44.31
C PHE A 156 17.14 -100.80 44.36
N SER A 157 16.65 -100.37 45.52
CA SER A 157 16.13 -99.01 45.72
C SER A 157 17.23 -97.97 45.54
N SER A 158 18.46 -98.26 46.00
CA SER A 158 19.63 -97.41 45.80
C SER A 158 20.08 -97.36 44.33
N LEU A 159 19.99 -98.47 43.59
CA LEU A 159 20.26 -98.50 42.14
C LEU A 159 19.20 -97.72 41.32
N VAL A 160 17.92 -97.89 41.65
CA VAL A 160 16.82 -97.12 41.03
C VAL A 160 16.93 -95.63 41.39
N TYR A 161 17.36 -95.31 42.62
CA TYR A 161 17.63 -93.95 43.06
C TYR A 161 18.76 -93.28 42.27
N LEU A 162 19.83 -94.01 41.95
CA LEU A 162 20.91 -93.51 41.10
C LEU A 162 20.48 -93.25 39.65
N ASP A 163 19.73 -94.18 39.03
CA ASP A 163 19.19 -94.02 37.67
C ASP A 163 18.19 -92.85 37.58
N THR A 164 17.29 -92.73 38.58
CA THR A 164 16.34 -91.62 38.67
C THR A 164 17.03 -90.27 38.90
N LEU A 165 18.10 -90.22 39.71
CA LEU A 165 18.93 -89.02 39.87
C LEU A 165 19.62 -88.59 38.56
N GLN A 166 20.23 -89.53 37.82
CA GLN A 166 20.83 -89.23 36.51
C GLN A 166 19.79 -88.72 35.51
N GLY A 167 18.60 -89.34 35.46
CA GLY A 167 17.49 -88.91 34.61
C GLY A 167 17.02 -87.48 34.94
N ALA A 168 16.84 -87.18 36.22
CA ALA A 168 16.43 -85.85 36.69
C ALA A 168 17.49 -84.77 36.41
N ALA A 169 18.78 -85.09 36.56
CA ALA A 169 19.88 -84.18 36.24
C ALA A 169 19.93 -83.83 34.74
N LYS A 170 19.71 -84.83 33.86
CA LYS A 170 19.66 -84.62 32.40
C LYS A 170 18.45 -83.78 31.98
N GLU A 171 17.29 -84.01 32.57
CA GLU A 171 16.09 -83.19 32.34
C GLU A 171 16.29 -81.74 32.81
N ALA A 172 16.87 -81.55 34.00
CA ALA A 172 17.19 -80.23 34.53
C ALA A 172 18.20 -79.46 33.66
N LEU A 173 19.21 -80.15 33.12
CA LEU A 173 20.15 -79.57 32.16
C LEU A 173 19.46 -79.13 30.86
N GLY A 174 18.56 -79.96 30.31
CA GLY A 174 17.79 -79.60 29.11
C GLY A 174 16.90 -78.37 29.35
N LYS A 175 16.17 -78.33 30.46
CA LYS A 175 15.36 -77.15 30.85
C LYS A 175 16.21 -75.90 31.03
N LEU A 176 17.41 -76.03 31.60
CA LEU A 176 18.35 -74.92 31.78
C LEU A 176 18.87 -74.39 30.43
N GLN A 177 19.19 -75.27 29.48
CA GLN A 177 19.59 -74.90 28.12
C GLN A 177 18.47 -74.14 27.39
N ASP A 178 17.24 -74.62 27.49
CA ASP A 178 16.05 -73.94 26.95
C ASP A 178 15.85 -72.53 27.53
N VAL A 179 15.99 -72.38 28.85
CA VAL A 179 15.89 -71.07 29.51
C VAL A 179 17.02 -70.14 29.06
N LYS A 180 18.24 -70.66 28.87
CA LYS A 180 19.38 -69.88 28.38
C LYS A 180 19.17 -69.43 26.93
N GLN A 181 18.69 -70.31 26.05
CA GLN A 181 18.40 -69.96 24.66
C GLN A 181 17.31 -68.89 24.56
N ARG A 182 16.23 -69.02 25.35
CA ARG A 182 15.20 -67.97 25.44
C ARG A 182 15.79 -66.64 25.94
N LEU A 183 16.68 -66.67 26.94
CA LEU A 183 17.34 -65.47 27.44
C LEU A 183 18.18 -64.76 26.36
N ASP A 184 18.87 -65.50 25.49
CA ASP A 184 19.63 -64.91 24.39
C ASP A 184 18.71 -64.20 23.37
N VAL A 185 17.50 -64.74 23.12
CA VAL A 185 16.48 -64.06 22.30
C VAL A 185 16.03 -62.74 22.95
N TYR A 186 15.84 -62.69 24.27
CA TYR A 186 15.51 -61.44 24.98
C TYR A 186 16.62 -60.39 24.86
N PHE A 187 17.90 -60.79 24.94
CA PHE A 187 19.02 -59.85 24.73
C PHE A 187 19.07 -59.29 23.32
N GLN A 188 18.83 -60.13 22.30
CA GLN A 188 18.76 -59.69 20.91
C GLN A 188 17.58 -58.73 20.68
N ASP A 189 16.43 -59.01 21.30
CA ASP A 189 15.26 -58.14 21.19
C ASP A 189 15.50 -56.77 21.84
N GLN A 190 16.12 -56.75 23.02
CA GLN A 190 16.51 -55.52 23.69
C GLN A 190 17.48 -54.67 22.84
N ASP A 191 18.47 -55.29 22.19
CA ASP A 191 19.40 -54.58 21.30
C ASP A 191 18.69 -53.97 20.08
N ARG A 192 17.73 -54.70 19.48
CA ARG A 192 16.89 -54.18 18.39
C ARG A 192 16.04 -52.99 18.83
N GLN A 193 15.37 -53.10 19.98
CA GLN A 193 14.56 -52.01 20.54
C GLN A 193 15.41 -50.77 20.83
N LYS A 194 16.61 -50.91 21.41
CA LYS A 194 17.54 -49.79 21.65
C LYS A 194 17.98 -49.10 20.36
N LYS A 195 18.30 -49.86 19.30
CA LYS A 195 18.65 -49.30 17.99
C LYS A 195 17.48 -48.54 17.37
N GLN A 196 16.27 -49.09 17.42
CA GLN A 196 15.07 -48.42 16.93
C GLN A 196 14.76 -47.14 17.71
N LEU A 197 14.94 -47.17 19.03
CA LEU A 197 14.75 -46.01 19.90
C LEU A 197 15.66 -44.84 19.52
N GLU A 198 16.93 -45.10 19.21
CA GLU A 198 17.86 -44.05 18.78
C GLU A 198 17.50 -43.48 17.40
N ILE A 199 17.01 -44.32 16.48
CA ILE A 199 16.48 -43.86 15.19
C ILE A 199 15.26 -42.97 15.40
N ASP A 200 14.29 -43.39 16.22
CA ASP A 200 13.07 -42.64 16.49
C ASP A 200 13.40 -41.29 17.18
N LYS A 201 14.37 -41.24 18.09
CA LYS A 201 14.85 -39.99 18.72
C LYS A 201 15.50 -39.04 17.71
N GLN A 202 16.29 -39.56 16.78
CA GLN A 202 16.91 -38.76 15.72
C GLN A 202 15.85 -38.17 14.78
N SER A 203 14.86 -38.99 14.37
CA SER A 203 13.72 -38.52 13.59
C SER A 203 12.98 -37.40 14.32
N LEU A 204 12.62 -37.62 15.60
CA LEU A 204 11.93 -36.64 16.43
C LEU A 204 12.68 -35.29 16.51
N ALA A 205 14.01 -35.32 16.65
CA ALA A 205 14.83 -34.11 16.69
C ALA A 205 14.82 -33.38 15.33
N SER A 206 14.88 -34.12 14.23
CA SER A 206 14.79 -33.59 12.87
C SER A 206 13.43 -32.92 12.63
N ASP A 207 12.34 -33.62 12.95
CA ASP A 207 10.97 -33.16 12.74
C ASP A 207 10.70 -31.88 13.54
N LYS A 208 11.16 -31.82 14.80
CA LYS A 208 11.10 -30.60 15.63
C LYS A 208 11.86 -29.43 15.01
N GLY A 209 13.04 -29.69 14.45
CA GLY A 209 13.83 -28.68 13.74
C GLY A 209 13.11 -28.15 12.50
N GLN A 210 12.51 -29.04 11.71
CA GLN A 210 11.76 -28.69 10.52
C GLN A 210 10.52 -27.85 10.85
N ALA A 211 9.71 -28.28 11.83
CA ALA A 211 8.53 -27.54 12.28
C ALA A 211 8.89 -26.12 12.77
N GLN A 212 9.98 -25.99 13.55
CA GLN A 212 10.43 -24.68 14.02
C GLN A 212 10.86 -23.77 12.87
N ASN A 213 11.61 -24.28 11.89
CA ASN A 213 12.04 -23.50 10.73
C ASN A 213 10.87 -23.05 9.86
N GLN A 214 9.88 -23.92 9.64
CA GLN A 214 8.65 -23.56 8.93
C GLN A 214 7.86 -22.48 9.68
N LYS A 215 7.72 -22.61 11.02
CA LYS A 215 7.07 -21.58 11.87
C LYS A 215 7.73 -20.21 11.72
N LEU A 216 9.06 -20.14 11.77
CA LEU A 216 9.81 -18.89 11.63
C LEU A 216 9.69 -18.27 10.22
N THR A 217 9.80 -19.10 9.19
CA THR A 217 9.67 -18.65 7.78
C THR A 217 8.30 -18.04 7.54
N ARG A 218 7.26 -18.69 8.06
CA ARG A 218 5.87 -18.24 7.96
C ARG A 218 5.64 -16.89 8.64
N GLU A 219 6.22 -16.69 9.83
CA GLU A 219 6.11 -15.43 10.58
C GLU A 219 6.82 -14.28 9.84
N ASP A 220 8.02 -14.50 9.30
CA ASP A 220 8.78 -13.49 8.55
C ASP A 220 8.05 -13.04 7.28
N LEU A 221 7.49 -13.98 6.52
CA LEU A 221 6.69 -13.68 5.32
C LEU A 221 5.46 -12.83 5.65
N LEU A 222 4.77 -13.14 6.74
CA LEU A 222 3.58 -12.39 7.19
C LEU A 222 3.94 -10.97 7.63
N VAL A 223 5.00 -10.82 8.43
CA VAL A 223 5.46 -9.52 8.94
C VAL A 223 5.96 -8.62 7.81
N THR A 224 6.77 -9.17 6.90
CA THR A 224 7.36 -8.41 5.80
C THR A 224 6.30 -7.89 4.83
N THR A 225 5.36 -8.75 4.42
CA THR A 225 4.32 -8.35 3.45
C THR A 225 3.28 -7.41 4.05
N SER A 226 2.80 -7.68 5.28
CA SER A 226 1.85 -6.80 5.97
C SER A 226 2.49 -5.46 6.37
N GLY A 227 3.77 -5.45 6.74
CA GLY A 227 4.51 -4.24 7.07
C GLY A 227 4.67 -3.29 5.89
N GLN A 228 4.94 -3.82 4.70
CA GLN A 228 5.06 -3.02 3.47
C GLN A 228 3.73 -2.38 3.04
N GLU A 229 2.60 -3.10 3.16
CA GLU A 229 1.27 -2.55 2.88
C GLU A 229 0.95 -1.36 3.81
N LYS A 230 1.22 -1.53 5.11
CA LYS A 230 1.00 -0.49 6.11
C LYS A 230 1.85 0.75 5.86
N GLU A 231 3.09 0.59 5.42
CA GLU A 231 3.95 1.73 5.08
C GLU A 231 3.44 2.50 3.85
N TYR A 232 2.94 1.80 2.82
CA TYR A 232 2.33 2.46 1.66
C TYR A 232 1.04 3.18 2.02
N GLN A 233 0.21 2.60 2.89
CA GLN A 233 -1.00 3.25 3.38
C GLN A 233 -0.66 4.54 4.17
N LYS A 234 0.39 4.50 4.99
CA LYS A 234 0.86 5.69 5.72
C LYS A 234 1.34 6.80 4.77
N ILE A 235 2.03 6.47 3.68
CA ILE A 235 2.43 7.44 2.65
C ILE A 235 1.20 8.03 1.96
N LEU A 236 0.18 7.22 1.65
CA LEU A 236 -1.08 7.71 1.07
C LEU A 236 -1.79 8.71 1.98
N ASP A 237 -1.84 8.43 3.28
CA ASP A 237 -2.46 9.33 4.25
C ASP A 237 -1.72 10.68 4.33
N GLN A 238 -0.38 10.66 4.27
CA GLN A 238 0.45 11.88 4.23
C GLN A 238 0.19 12.70 2.96
N ILE A 239 0.11 12.05 1.80
CA ILE A 239 -0.20 12.72 0.53
C ILE A 239 -1.57 13.40 0.58
N GLU A 240 -2.58 12.75 1.16
CA GLU A 240 -3.92 13.32 1.26
C GLU A 240 -3.96 14.55 2.17
N VAL A 241 -3.23 14.53 3.29
CA VAL A 241 -3.05 15.71 4.16
C VAL A 241 -2.41 16.87 3.39
N GLN A 242 -1.33 16.61 2.64
CA GLN A 242 -0.65 17.64 1.85
C GLN A 242 -1.56 18.23 0.76
N LYS A 243 -2.33 17.39 0.06
CA LYS A 243 -3.29 17.84 -0.95
C LYS A 243 -4.37 18.74 -0.34
N LYS A 244 -4.89 18.40 0.85
CA LYS A 244 -5.88 19.21 1.55
C LYS A 244 -5.31 20.57 1.94
N GLN A 245 -4.06 20.62 2.40
CA GLN A 245 -3.39 21.87 2.72
C GLN A 245 -3.21 22.76 1.49
N ILE A 246 -2.72 22.20 0.38
CA ILE A 246 -2.57 22.92 -0.90
C ILE A 246 -3.91 23.48 -1.40
N LEU A 247 -5.02 22.73 -1.24
CA LEU A 247 -6.35 23.22 -1.58
C LEU A 247 -6.75 24.43 -0.73
N GLY A 248 -6.48 24.40 0.57
CA GLY A 248 -6.71 25.54 1.46
C GLY A 248 -5.86 26.75 1.07
N ASP A 249 -4.60 26.55 0.71
CA ASP A 249 -3.71 27.62 0.26
C ASP A 249 -4.20 28.24 -1.05
N ILE A 250 -4.64 27.41 -2.02
CA ILE A 250 -5.24 27.89 -3.28
C ILE A 250 -6.49 28.74 -3.00
N ASP A 251 -7.37 28.29 -2.10
CA ASP A 251 -8.60 29.02 -1.79
C ASP A 251 -8.30 30.36 -1.11
N ARG A 252 -7.31 30.41 -0.20
CA ARG A 252 -6.83 31.65 0.39
C ARG A 252 -6.23 32.60 -0.65
N LEU A 253 -5.35 32.09 -1.52
CA LEU A 253 -4.74 32.88 -2.60
C LEU A 253 -5.80 33.46 -3.54
N ARG A 254 -6.84 32.70 -3.86
CA ARG A 254 -7.99 33.18 -4.63
C ARG A 254 -8.75 34.30 -3.92
N GLN A 255 -8.93 34.22 -2.60
CA GLN A 255 -9.55 35.29 -1.82
C GLN A 255 -8.70 36.55 -1.83
N ASP A 256 -7.39 36.42 -1.59
CA ASP A 256 -6.45 37.55 -1.61
C ASP A 256 -6.44 38.23 -2.99
N ARG A 257 -6.44 37.43 -4.07
CA ARG A 257 -6.58 37.90 -5.46
C ARG A 257 -7.86 38.69 -5.66
N SER A 258 -9.00 38.16 -5.20
CA SER A 258 -10.31 38.81 -5.36
C SER A 258 -10.40 40.12 -4.60
N GLN A 259 -9.81 40.21 -3.40
CA GLN A 259 -9.79 41.45 -2.62
C GLN A 259 -8.95 42.53 -3.29
N GLU A 260 -7.80 42.15 -3.85
CA GLU A 260 -6.94 43.10 -4.56
C GLU A 260 -7.63 43.61 -5.84
N LEU A 261 -8.31 42.74 -6.58
CA LEU A 261 -9.12 43.12 -7.74
C LEU A 261 -10.23 44.13 -7.38
N ALA A 262 -10.95 43.92 -6.28
CA ALA A 262 -11.99 44.83 -5.81
C ALA A 262 -11.45 46.22 -5.39
N ARG A 263 -10.25 46.27 -4.78
CA ARG A 263 -9.58 47.55 -4.44
C ARG A 263 -9.22 48.35 -5.67
N LEU A 264 -8.83 47.69 -6.76
CA LEU A 264 -8.45 48.35 -8.00
C LEU A 264 -9.69 48.94 -8.72
N GLU A 265 -10.83 48.25 -8.66
CA GLU A 265 -12.10 48.69 -9.27
C GLU A 265 -12.64 49.99 -8.65
N ALA A 266 -12.54 50.16 -7.32
CA ALA A 266 -13.15 51.27 -6.58
C ALA A 266 -12.66 52.69 -6.99
N GLY A 267 -11.58 52.80 -7.77
CA GLY A 267 -11.02 54.08 -8.23
C GLY A 267 -11.38 54.51 -9.66
N GLN A 268 -12.24 53.77 -10.37
CA GLN A 268 -12.45 53.98 -11.81
C GLN A 268 -13.64 54.88 -12.15
N GLN A 269 -13.47 55.67 -13.22
CA GLN A 269 -14.56 56.48 -13.79
C GLN A 269 -15.46 55.58 -14.64
N LYS A 270 -16.72 55.45 -14.23
CA LYS A 270 -17.78 54.91 -15.07
C LYS A 270 -18.38 56.05 -15.89
N PRO A 271 -18.69 55.85 -17.17
CA PRO A 271 -19.40 56.88 -17.92
C PRO A 271 -20.76 57.21 -17.29
N LYS A 272 -21.18 58.49 -17.42
CA LYS A 272 -22.24 59.09 -16.60
C LYS A 272 -23.67 58.93 -17.13
N GLU A 273 -23.89 58.36 -18.32
CA GLU A 273 -25.21 58.26 -18.94
C GLU A 273 -25.47 56.88 -19.56
N GLY A 274 -26.68 56.58 -20.03
CA GLY A 274 -27.13 55.25 -20.49
C GLY A 274 -26.67 54.89 -21.90
N ILE A 275 -25.64 54.05 -22.01
CA ILE A 275 -24.82 53.91 -23.25
C ILE A 275 -24.93 52.54 -23.93
N GLY A 276 -25.66 51.58 -23.36
CA GLY A 276 -25.90 50.30 -24.03
C GLY A 276 -26.75 49.35 -23.19
N SER A 277 -27.47 48.46 -23.87
CA SER A 277 -28.35 47.49 -23.22
C SER A 277 -27.54 46.50 -22.37
N GLU A 278 -27.88 46.39 -21.08
CA GLU A 278 -27.33 45.34 -20.21
C GLU A 278 -28.09 44.02 -20.32
N SER A 279 -29.10 43.92 -21.20
CA SER A 279 -29.95 42.71 -21.34
C SER A 279 -29.15 41.46 -21.70
N TRP A 280 -28.02 41.63 -22.38
CA TRP A 280 -27.10 40.58 -22.82
C TRP A 280 -25.78 40.57 -22.03
N TYR A 281 -25.64 41.42 -21.00
CA TYR A 281 -24.47 41.44 -20.13
C TYR A 281 -24.41 40.22 -19.20
N PHE A 282 -23.20 39.71 -19.00
CA PHE A 282 -22.89 38.70 -18.00
C PHE A 282 -21.64 39.08 -17.21
N ASN A 283 -21.71 38.89 -15.89
CA ASN A 283 -20.55 38.99 -15.01
C ASN A 283 -20.00 37.59 -14.70
N GLN A 284 -18.71 37.34 -14.95
CA GLN A 284 -18.07 36.04 -14.76
C GLN A 284 -18.05 35.60 -13.28
N THR A 285 -18.12 36.55 -12.35
CA THR A 285 -18.09 36.30 -10.90
C THR A 285 -19.47 36.04 -10.29
N ASN A 286 -20.55 36.10 -11.10
CA ASN A 286 -21.91 35.88 -10.64
C ASN A 286 -22.05 34.54 -9.89
N PRO A 287 -22.62 34.51 -8.66
CA PRO A 287 -22.73 33.29 -7.86
C PRO A 287 -23.43 32.10 -8.56
N LYS A 288 -24.29 32.36 -9.55
CA LYS A 288 -24.98 31.31 -10.31
C LYS A 288 -24.03 30.42 -11.11
N TRP A 289 -22.89 30.94 -11.56
CA TRP A 289 -21.94 30.19 -12.41
C TRP A 289 -20.46 30.42 -12.06
N GLY A 290 -20.12 31.36 -11.18
CA GLY A 290 -18.72 31.71 -10.90
C GLY A 290 -17.87 30.54 -10.37
N THR A 291 -18.48 29.54 -9.73
CA THR A 291 -17.82 28.30 -9.27
C THR A 291 -17.86 27.15 -10.27
N THR A 292 -18.40 27.37 -11.47
CA THR A 292 -18.39 26.39 -12.55
C THR A 292 -16.98 26.25 -13.11
N ARG A 293 -16.56 25.01 -13.34
CA ARG A 293 -15.26 24.71 -13.97
C ARG A 293 -15.31 24.97 -15.46
N ILE A 294 -14.20 25.45 -16.01
CA ILE A 294 -14.05 25.67 -17.46
C ILE A 294 -13.48 24.40 -18.10
N GLY A 295 -14.27 23.78 -18.98
CA GLY A 295 -13.88 22.56 -19.68
C GLY A 295 -13.47 21.42 -18.73
N LEU A 296 -12.32 20.81 -18.97
CA LEU A 296 -11.78 19.71 -18.15
C LEU A 296 -10.85 20.20 -17.03
N SER A 297 -10.71 21.51 -16.86
CA SER A 297 -9.77 22.10 -15.90
C SER A 297 -10.37 22.27 -14.49
N ARG A 298 -9.53 22.68 -13.53
CA ARG A 298 -9.95 23.14 -12.21
C ARG A 298 -10.13 24.66 -12.13
N SER A 299 -9.98 25.35 -13.27
CA SER A 299 -10.16 26.80 -13.37
C SER A 299 -11.64 27.14 -13.25
N LEU A 300 -11.95 28.08 -12.36
CA LEU A 300 -13.31 28.55 -12.12
C LEU A 300 -13.61 29.76 -13.00
N LEU A 301 -14.87 29.90 -13.44
CA LEU A 301 -15.31 31.06 -14.23
C LEU A 301 -15.02 32.40 -13.54
N LYS A 302 -15.20 32.48 -12.22
CA LYS A 302 -14.91 33.72 -11.49
C LYS A 302 -13.44 34.15 -11.59
N ASP A 303 -12.51 33.20 -11.72
CA ASP A 303 -11.08 33.46 -11.71
C ASP A 303 -10.49 33.66 -13.12
N TYR A 304 -10.97 32.88 -14.11
CA TYR A 304 -10.38 32.76 -15.45
C TYR A 304 -11.42 32.78 -16.59
N GLY A 305 -12.65 33.24 -16.34
CA GLY A 305 -13.78 33.08 -17.25
C GLY A 305 -14.01 34.22 -18.25
N CYS A 306 -13.10 35.18 -18.40
CA CYS A 306 -13.36 36.38 -19.22
C CYS A 306 -13.67 36.04 -20.68
N ALA A 307 -12.92 35.12 -21.31
CA ALA A 307 -13.19 34.69 -22.68
C ALA A 307 -14.56 34.02 -22.83
N VAL A 308 -14.87 33.06 -21.95
CA VAL A 308 -16.15 32.32 -21.97
C VAL A 308 -17.33 33.27 -21.75
N THR A 309 -17.17 34.21 -20.84
CA THR A 309 -18.22 35.19 -20.51
C THR A 309 -18.43 36.17 -21.66
N SER A 310 -17.37 36.66 -22.30
CA SER A 310 -17.46 37.52 -23.49
C SER A 310 -18.15 36.84 -24.67
N VAL A 311 -17.87 35.56 -24.91
CA VAL A 311 -18.54 34.78 -25.95
C VAL A 311 -20.02 34.57 -25.62
N ALA A 312 -20.33 34.22 -24.37
CA ALA A 312 -21.72 34.05 -23.93
C ALA A 312 -22.51 35.36 -24.07
N MET A 313 -21.90 36.51 -23.78
CA MET A 313 -22.49 37.84 -23.99
C MET A 313 -22.83 38.06 -25.47
N VAL A 314 -21.88 37.84 -26.38
CA VAL A 314 -22.11 38.03 -27.83
C VAL A 314 -23.15 37.04 -28.37
N PHE A 315 -23.15 35.78 -27.96
CA PHE A 315 -24.19 34.83 -28.37
C PHE A 315 -25.57 35.24 -27.88
N LYS A 316 -25.67 35.71 -26.64
CA LYS A 316 -26.93 36.22 -26.10
C LYS A 316 -27.41 37.49 -26.82
N TYR A 317 -26.50 38.35 -27.26
CA TYR A 317 -26.83 39.53 -28.08
C TYR A 317 -27.61 39.13 -29.35
N TYR A 318 -27.22 38.02 -30.00
CA TYR A 318 -27.92 37.46 -31.17
C TYR A 318 -29.09 36.53 -30.80
N GLY A 319 -29.52 36.50 -29.54
CA GLY A 319 -30.71 35.77 -29.10
C GLY A 319 -30.48 34.30 -28.75
N ALA A 320 -29.23 33.82 -28.67
CA ALA A 320 -28.96 32.47 -28.19
C ALA A 320 -29.31 32.34 -26.70
N ASP A 321 -30.00 31.26 -26.33
CA ASP A 321 -30.29 30.95 -24.93
C ASP A 321 -29.08 30.27 -24.29
N ILE A 322 -28.11 31.09 -23.87
CA ILE A 322 -26.86 30.64 -23.26
C ILE A 322 -26.45 31.57 -22.12
N ASP A 323 -25.70 31.03 -21.16
CA ASP A 323 -25.01 31.77 -20.11
C ASP A 323 -23.58 31.23 -19.93
N PRO A 324 -22.68 31.93 -19.21
CA PRO A 324 -21.30 31.50 -19.05
C PRO A 324 -21.15 30.10 -18.45
N GLY A 325 -22.02 29.73 -17.50
CA GLY A 325 -21.99 28.43 -16.84
C GLY A 325 -22.38 27.28 -17.78
N ARG A 326 -23.45 27.47 -18.57
CA ARG A 326 -23.86 26.53 -19.61
C ARG A 326 -22.81 26.43 -20.72
N LEU A 327 -22.17 27.54 -21.10
CA LEU A 327 -21.14 27.57 -22.13
C LEU A 327 -19.84 26.90 -21.66
N ALA A 328 -19.42 27.11 -20.41
CA ALA A 328 -18.20 26.54 -19.82
C ALA A 328 -18.17 25.00 -19.80
N ASN A 329 -19.35 24.36 -19.86
CA ASN A 329 -19.51 22.90 -19.86
C ASN A 329 -19.64 22.29 -21.28
N GLN A 330 -19.53 23.09 -22.34
CA GLN A 330 -19.66 22.62 -23.71
C GLN A 330 -18.36 21.98 -24.21
N LYS A 331 -18.45 21.17 -25.28
CA LYS A 331 -17.29 20.53 -25.93
C LYS A 331 -16.51 21.49 -26.84
N ILE A 332 -16.25 22.70 -26.35
CA ILE A 332 -15.52 23.77 -27.06
C ILE A 332 -14.24 24.17 -26.32
N PHE A 333 -13.69 23.27 -25.49
CA PHE A 333 -12.46 23.53 -24.73
C PHE A 333 -11.41 22.47 -24.98
N TRP A 334 -10.17 22.91 -25.12
CA TRP A 334 -9.00 22.08 -24.89
C TRP A 334 -8.42 22.43 -23.52
N TYR A 335 -8.63 21.56 -22.54
CA TYR A 335 -8.42 21.83 -21.11
C TYR A 335 -9.25 23.02 -20.61
N ASN A 336 -8.66 24.20 -20.42
CA ASN A 336 -9.34 25.46 -20.10
C ASN A 336 -9.33 26.48 -21.24
N LEU A 337 -8.65 26.19 -22.35
CA LEU A 337 -8.56 27.09 -23.50
C LEU A 337 -9.79 26.93 -24.37
N ILE A 338 -10.48 28.04 -24.64
CA ILE A 338 -11.63 28.04 -25.54
C ILE A 338 -11.17 27.79 -26.98
N MET A 339 -11.75 26.77 -27.59
CA MET A 339 -11.75 26.56 -29.03
C MET A 339 -12.94 27.35 -29.57
N TRP A 340 -12.66 28.56 -30.06
CA TRP A 340 -13.66 29.48 -30.60
C TRP A 340 -14.57 28.74 -31.61
N PRO A 341 -15.85 28.52 -31.28
CA PRO A 341 -16.72 27.73 -32.15
C PRO A 341 -16.98 28.49 -33.45
N ASP A 342 -16.95 27.80 -34.58
CA ASP A 342 -17.22 28.40 -35.90
C ASP A 342 -18.70 28.80 -36.05
N ARG A 343 -19.60 28.14 -35.31
CA ARG A 343 -21.03 28.43 -35.30
C ARG A 343 -21.68 28.09 -33.97
N TRP A 344 -22.64 28.91 -33.52
CA TRP A 344 -23.44 28.66 -32.32
C TRP A 344 -24.87 29.17 -32.49
N GLN A 345 -25.86 28.27 -32.51
CA GLN A 345 -27.29 28.62 -32.59
C GLN A 345 -27.64 29.68 -33.66
N GLY A 346 -27.00 29.61 -34.83
CA GLY A 346 -27.23 30.54 -35.95
C GLY A 346 -26.27 31.73 -36.02
N VAL A 347 -25.44 31.94 -35.00
CA VAL A 347 -24.35 32.94 -35.00
C VAL A 347 -23.08 32.31 -35.58
N GLU A 348 -22.39 32.99 -36.50
CA GLU A 348 -21.20 32.46 -37.18
C GLU A 348 -19.93 33.23 -36.78
N LEU A 349 -18.80 32.53 -36.71
CA LEU A 349 -17.51 33.16 -36.49
C LEU A 349 -17.04 33.82 -37.79
N VAL A 350 -17.05 35.14 -37.81
CA VAL A 350 -16.69 35.94 -38.99
C VAL A 350 -15.18 36.16 -39.05
N LEU A 351 -14.58 36.48 -37.90
CA LEU A 351 -13.15 36.77 -37.82
C LEU A 351 -12.59 36.43 -36.44
N ASN A 352 -11.37 35.91 -36.43
CA ASN A 352 -10.55 35.78 -35.23
C ASN A 352 -9.09 36.01 -35.61
N THR A 353 -8.48 37.08 -35.09
CA THR A 353 -7.09 37.43 -35.43
C THR A 353 -6.04 36.57 -34.72
N LYS A 354 -6.44 35.69 -33.79
CA LYS A 354 -5.55 34.71 -33.12
C LYS A 354 -4.26 35.33 -32.56
N HIS A 355 -4.38 36.43 -31.82
CA HIS A 355 -3.26 37.18 -31.23
C HIS A 355 -2.30 37.84 -32.24
N GLN A 356 -2.76 38.13 -33.47
CA GLN A 356 -1.98 38.82 -34.51
C GLN A 356 -2.31 40.33 -34.61
N GLY A 357 -2.90 40.92 -33.56
CA GLY A 357 -3.31 42.32 -33.52
C GLY A 357 -4.78 42.54 -33.88
N VAL A 358 -5.14 43.82 -34.10
CA VAL A 358 -6.49 44.26 -34.41
C VAL A 358 -6.51 45.28 -35.55
N ASP A 359 -7.62 45.32 -36.29
CA ASP A 359 -7.92 46.34 -37.28
C ASP A 359 -9.02 47.26 -36.72
N TRP A 360 -8.63 48.46 -36.30
CA TRP A 360 -9.55 49.43 -35.70
C TRP A 360 -10.59 49.95 -36.69
N SER A 361 -10.26 50.03 -37.98
CA SER A 361 -11.23 50.41 -39.02
C SER A 361 -12.30 49.34 -39.17
N ARG A 362 -11.90 48.07 -39.12
CA ARG A 362 -12.87 46.96 -39.09
C ARG A 362 -13.75 47.01 -37.84
N ILE A 363 -13.19 47.28 -36.67
CA ILE A 363 -13.98 47.43 -35.43
C ILE A 363 -15.01 48.55 -35.59
N ASP A 364 -14.62 49.73 -36.09
CA ASP A 364 -15.56 50.82 -36.32
C ASP A 364 -16.70 50.42 -37.26
N GLN A 365 -16.41 49.71 -38.37
CA GLN A 365 -17.43 49.19 -39.30
C GLN A 365 -18.42 48.23 -38.64
N GLU A 366 -17.95 47.30 -37.80
CA GLU A 366 -18.83 46.39 -37.07
C GLU A 366 -19.77 47.14 -36.12
N LEU A 367 -19.25 48.14 -35.42
CA LEU A 367 -20.03 48.92 -34.47
C LEU A 367 -21.08 49.80 -35.16
N GLU A 368 -20.79 50.33 -36.36
CA GLU A 368 -21.75 51.08 -37.18
C GLU A 368 -22.95 50.22 -37.60
N THR A 369 -22.75 48.91 -37.79
CA THR A 369 -23.83 47.94 -38.10
C THR A 369 -24.38 47.21 -36.86
N ASN A 370 -24.05 47.69 -35.66
CA ASN A 370 -24.46 47.11 -34.37
C ASN A 370 -23.99 45.67 -34.15
N HIS A 371 -22.77 45.33 -34.56
CA HIS A 371 -22.11 44.07 -34.23
C HIS A 371 -21.07 44.28 -33.12
N PRO A 372 -21.25 43.69 -31.93
CA PRO A 372 -20.26 43.77 -30.87
C PRO A 372 -19.00 42.97 -31.21
N VAL A 373 -17.84 43.46 -30.76
CA VAL A 373 -16.53 42.86 -31.02
C VAL A 373 -15.88 42.43 -29.72
N ILE A 374 -15.49 41.16 -29.63
CA ILE A 374 -14.68 40.66 -28.50
C ILE A 374 -13.23 41.04 -28.75
N ILE A 375 -12.55 41.62 -27.77
CA ILE A 375 -11.13 41.93 -27.87
C ILE A 375 -10.35 41.37 -26.69
N TYR A 376 -9.06 41.12 -26.92
CA TYR A 376 -8.12 40.75 -25.87
C TYR A 376 -7.18 41.91 -25.55
N ILE A 377 -7.22 42.35 -24.29
CA ILE A 377 -6.28 43.27 -23.71
C ILE A 377 -5.11 42.45 -23.13
N GLN A 378 -3.94 42.51 -23.76
CA GLN A 378 -2.75 41.82 -23.28
C GLN A 378 -2.03 42.65 -22.22
N ALA A 379 -1.64 42.03 -21.11
CA ALA A 379 -0.66 42.57 -20.19
C ALA A 379 0.76 42.28 -20.71
N VAL A 380 1.45 43.29 -21.22
CA VAL A 380 2.71 43.13 -21.96
C VAL A 380 3.77 42.47 -21.09
N GLY A 381 4.41 41.41 -21.60
CA GLY A 381 5.50 40.70 -20.92
C GLY A 381 5.08 39.82 -19.74
N ARG A 382 3.77 39.62 -19.50
CA ARG A 382 3.26 38.83 -18.36
C ARG A 382 2.62 37.50 -18.73
N GLY A 383 2.47 37.22 -20.03
CA GLY A 383 1.78 36.00 -20.50
C GLY A 383 0.32 35.91 -20.05
N SER A 384 -0.29 37.05 -19.72
CA SER A 384 -1.64 37.17 -19.17
C SER A 384 -2.40 38.30 -19.86
N GLY A 385 -3.71 38.36 -19.67
CA GLY A 385 -4.56 39.40 -20.23
C GLY A 385 -6.04 39.18 -19.94
N HIS A 386 -6.88 39.95 -20.60
CA HIS A 386 -8.31 40.02 -20.27
C HIS A 386 -9.16 40.23 -21.52
N TYR A 387 -10.25 39.47 -21.63
CA TYR A 387 -11.20 39.63 -22.72
C TYR A 387 -12.35 40.54 -22.31
N VAL A 388 -12.73 41.45 -23.20
CA VAL A 388 -13.88 42.35 -23.04
C VAL A 388 -14.68 42.42 -24.35
N VAL A 389 -15.89 42.95 -24.32
CA VAL A 389 -16.73 43.09 -25.51
C VAL A 389 -17.00 44.57 -25.79
N ILE A 390 -16.45 45.10 -26.87
CA ILE A 390 -16.81 46.44 -27.36
C ILE A 390 -18.19 46.36 -27.99
N HIS A 391 -19.09 47.27 -27.61
CA HIS A 391 -20.46 47.27 -28.15
C HIS A 391 -20.87 48.60 -28.80
N HIS A 392 -20.13 49.68 -28.57
CA HIS A 392 -20.27 50.92 -29.35
C HIS A 392 -19.08 51.87 -29.09
N LYS A 393 -19.09 53.00 -29.80
CA LYS A 393 -18.18 54.12 -29.62
C LYS A 393 -18.99 55.33 -29.12
N ALA A 394 -18.57 55.90 -27.99
CA ALA A 394 -19.21 57.06 -27.42
C ALA A 394 -19.02 58.31 -28.29
N SER A 395 -19.83 59.34 -28.08
CA SER A 395 -19.78 60.59 -28.85
C SER A 395 -18.43 61.34 -28.72
N ASP A 396 -17.66 61.05 -27.67
CA ASP A 396 -16.31 61.58 -27.47
C ASP A 396 -15.21 60.73 -28.16
N GLY A 397 -15.60 59.74 -28.97
CA GLY A 397 -14.72 58.87 -29.74
C GLY A 397 -14.16 57.68 -28.97
N ARG A 398 -14.47 57.52 -27.68
CA ARG A 398 -13.96 56.39 -26.87
C ARG A 398 -14.82 55.14 -27.03
N TYR A 399 -14.19 53.99 -27.12
CA TYR A 399 -14.88 52.70 -27.11
C TYR A 399 -15.44 52.37 -25.74
N VAL A 400 -16.64 51.81 -25.73
CA VAL A 400 -17.33 51.35 -24.52
C VAL A 400 -17.51 49.85 -24.58
N VAL A 401 -17.23 49.19 -23.45
CA VAL A 401 -17.17 47.75 -23.31
C VAL A 401 -18.10 47.23 -22.24
N HIS A 402 -18.59 46.02 -22.49
CA HIS A 402 -19.01 45.12 -21.44
C HIS A 402 -17.79 44.34 -20.95
N ASP A 403 -17.38 44.61 -19.71
CA ASP A 403 -16.28 43.92 -19.06
C ASP A 403 -16.83 42.76 -18.22
N PRO A 404 -16.44 41.51 -18.53
CA PRO A 404 -16.97 40.34 -17.84
C PRO A 404 -16.55 40.27 -16.37
N TYR A 405 -15.54 41.03 -15.93
CA TYR A 405 -15.10 41.09 -14.55
C TYR A 405 -15.54 42.40 -13.88
N TRP A 406 -15.16 43.55 -14.45
CA TRP A 406 -15.28 44.87 -13.80
C TRP A 406 -16.62 45.58 -14.03
N GLY A 407 -17.50 45.04 -14.87
CA GLY A 407 -18.85 45.55 -15.05
C GLY A 407 -19.23 45.92 -16.47
N PRO A 408 -20.53 46.18 -16.72
CA PRO A 408 -21.00 46.66 -18.02
C PRO A 408 -20.63 48.13 -18.23
N ASN A 409 -20.72 48.57 -19.49
CA ASN A 409 -20.66 49.97 -19.91
C ASN A 409 -19.42 50.73 -19.39
N LEU A 410 -18.23 50.12 -19.42
CA LEU A 410 -16.96 50.77 -19.06
C LEU A 410 -16.29 51.35 -20.31
N TYR A 411 -15.49 52.40 -20.17
CA TYR A 411 -14.58 52.76 -21.27
C TYR A 411 -13.52 51.67 -21.43
N LEU A 412 -13.15 51.33 -22.67
CA LEU A 412 -12.06 50.38 -22.93
C LEU A 412 -10.78 50.78 -22.18
N GLY A 413 -10.45 52.08 -22.21
CA GLY A 413 -9.30 52.63 -21.48
C GLY A 413 -9.36 52.39 -19.96
N SER A 414 -10.55 52.24 -19.37
CA SER A 414 -10.70 51.87 -17.95
C SER A 414 -10.30 50.42 -17.72
N SER A 415 -10.76 49.49 -18.56
CA SER A 415 -10.34 48.08 -18.51
C SER A 415 -8.83 47.93 -18.78
N GLU A 416 -8.28 48.69 -19.72
CA GLU A 416 -6.84 48.75 -19.97
C GLU A 416 -6.06 49.27 -18.76
N ALA A 417 -6.48 50.39 -18.18
CA ALA A 417 -5.81 50.96 -17.00
C ALA A 417 -5.90 50.03 -15.78
N LEU A 418 -7.03 49.37 -15.57
CA LEU A 418 -7.19 48.37 -14.51
C LEU A 418 -6.26 47.18 -14.72
N LEU A 419 -6.18 46.64 -15.93
CA LEU A 419 -5.30 45.52 -16.25
C LEU A 419 -3.82 45.92 -16.17
N ALA A 420 -3.46 47.09 -16.67
CA ALA A 420 -2.12 47.67 -16.57
C ALA A 420 -1.68 47.79 -15.10
N LYS A 421 -2.58 48.29 -14.24
CA LYS A 421 -2.35 48.40 -12.80
C LYS A 421 -2.28 47.03 -12.12
N LEU A 422 -3.14 46.09 -12.52
CA LEU A 422 -3.18 44.73 -11.99
C LEU A 422 -1.87 43.96 -12.19
N TYR A 423 -1.31 44.09 -13.39
CA TYR A 423 -0.11 43.37 -13.82
C TYR A 423 1.18 44.21 -13.76
N ASN A 424 1.05 45.46 -13.31
CA ASN A 424 2.08 46.50 -13.35
C ASN A 424 2.93 46.42 -14.61
N THR A 425 2.26 46.66 -15.71
CA THR A 425 2.83 46.67 -17.05
C THR A 425 1.96 47.58 -17.93
N THR A 426 2.39 47.82 -19.16
CA THR A 426 1.54 48.44 -20.17
C THR A 426 0.59 47.39 -20.77
N THR A 427 -0.52 47.86 -21.32
CA THR A 427 -1.43 47.02 -22.10
C THR A 427 -1.27 47.27 -23.58
N LYS A 428 -1.67 46.26 -24.38
CA LYS A 428 -1.96 46.45 -25.79
C LYS A 428 -3.16 45.58 -26.18
N ILE A 429 -3.93 46.03 -27.18
CA ILE A 429 -4.96 45.19 -27.78
C ILE A 429 -4.30 44.26 -28.79
N ASP A 430 -4.44 42.97 -28.58
CA ASP A 430 -3.62 41.95 -29.25
C ASP A 430 -4.47 40.97 -30.08
N GLN A 431 -5.79 40.94 -29.87
CA GLN A 431 -6.72 40.12 -30.63
C GLN A 431 -8.09 40.78 -30.74
N MET A 432 -8.79 40.53 -31.84
CA MET A 432 -10.22 40.77 -32.00
C MET A 432 -10.91 39.51 -32.54
N ILE A 433 -12.14 39.26 -32.08
CA ILE A 433 -13.02 38.20 -32.53
C ILE A 433 -14.40 38.80 -32.83
N ILE A 434 -14.95 38.45 -33.99
CA ILE A 434 -16.22 38.94 -34.51
C ILE A 434 -17.14 37.75 -34.77
N TYR A 435 -18.37 37.87 -34.27
CA TYR A 435 -19.47 36.93 -34.46
C TYR A 435 -20.71 37.70 -34.91
N HIS A 436 -21.41 37.23 -35.93
CA HIS A 436 -22.76 37.69 -36.30
C HIS A 436 -23.41 36.78 -37.35
#